data_AF-A0A2H0G924-F1
#
_entry.id   AF-A0A2H0G924-F1
#
_cell.length_a   1.000
_cell.length_b   1.000
_cell.length_c   1.000
_cell.angle_alpha   90.00
_cell.angle_beta   90.00
_cell.angle_gamma   90.00
#
_symmetry.space_group_name_H-M   'P 1'
#
loop_
_entity.id
_entity.type
_entity.pdbx_description
1 polymer ?
#
loop_
_entity_poly.entity_id
_entity_poly.type
_entity_poly.pdbx_seq_one_letter_code
_entity_poly.pdbx_strand_id
1 'polypeptide(L)'
;MNKLHNIIWAVEDGIREVKYAYQRVVNGYDERILWDIAEYLNRVLIPVLKKFRENKYGYPNGLTQKAWDKELDIMIKGFEASQRIKDLNPGTRDSYRNDMKIAEKGLSLFAKRYMNLWD
;
A
#
# COMPACT_ATOMS: atom_id res chain seq x y z
N MET A 1 18.06 21.68 19.32
CA MET A 1 18.06 20.22 19.62
C MET A 1 19.49 19.71 19.69
N ASN A 2 19.81 18.87 20.68
CA ASN A 2 21.18 18.41 20.99
C ASN A 2 21.59 17.24 20.07
N LYS A 3 22.80 17.28 19.48
CA LYS A 3 23.33 16.22 18.60
C LYS A 3 23.32 14.83 19.25
N LEU A 4 23.60 14.73 20.55
CA LEU A 4 23.61 13.46 21.28
C LEU A 4 22.22 12.80 21.30
N HIS A 5 21.17 13.61 21.47
CA HIS A 5 19.79 13.14 21.47
C HIS A 5 19.42 12.51 20.12
N ASN A 6 19.77 13.17 19.01
CA ASN A 6 19.49 12.65 17.67
C ASN A 6 20.18 11.31 17.40
N ILE A 7 21.40 11.11 17.93
CA ILE A 7 22.14 9.85 17.78
C ILE A 7 21.44 8.73 18.55
N ILE A 8 21.02 8.98 19.79
CA ILE A 8 20.31 7.98 20.61
C ILE A 8 19.02 7.54 19.90
N TRP A 9 18.21 8.48 19.41
CA TRP A 9 17.00 8.18 18.65
C TRP A 9 17.28 7.32 17.41
N ALA A 10 18.33 7.64 16.65
CA ALA A 10 18.68 6.88 15.47
C ALA A 10 19.08 5.43 15.80
N VAL A 11 19.80 5.21 16.92
CA VAL A 11 20.17 3.86 17.38
C VAL A 11 18.93 3.08 17.82
N GLU A 12 18.05 3.69 18.62
CA GLU A 12 16.80 3.04 19.04
C GLU A 12 15.92 2.66 17.84
N ASP A 13 15.83 3.54 16.85
CA ASP A 13 15.06 3.30 15.63
C ASP A 13 15.64 2.14 14.81
N GLY A 14 16.98 2.08 14.68
CA GLY A 14 17.67 0.96 14.03
C GLY A 14 17.39 -0.38 14.71
N ILE A 15 17.40 -0.43 16.05
CA ILE A 15 17.05 -1.64 16.81
C ILE A 15 15.59 -2.05 16.55
N ARG A 16 14.66 -1.09 16.47
CA ARG A 16 13.26 -1.37 16.14
C ARG A 16 13.10 -1.93 14.74
N GLU A 17 13.79 -1.40 13.73
CA GLU A 17 13.71 -1.92 12.37
C GLU A 17 14.24 -3.36 12.25
N VAL A 18 15.29 -3.72 13.00
CA VAL A 18 15.77 -5.11 13.09
C VAL A 18 14.71 -6.01 13.73
N LYS A 19 14.09 -5.57 14.84
CA LYS A 19 12.98 -6.30 15.48
C LYS A 19 11.83 -6.51 14.48
N TYR A 20 11.42 -5.49 13.74
CA TYR A 20 10.34 -5.60 12.75
C TYR A 20 10.71 -6.53 11.60
N ALA A 21 11.96 -6.51 11.13
CA ALA A 21 12.43 -7.46 10.12
C ALA A 21 12.31 -8.91 10.61
N TYR A 22 12.74 -9.18 11.85
CA TYR A 22 12.58 -10.50 12.46
C TYR A 22 11.10 -10.91 12.57
N GLN A 23 10.23 -10.01 13.03
CA GLN A 23 8.79 -10.28 13.11
C GLN A 23 8.19 -10.63 11.74
N ARG A 24 8.55 -9.91 10.66
CA ARG A 24 8.08 -10.25 9.30
C ARG A 24 8.53 -11.64 8.85
N VAL A 25 9.76 -12.05 9.18
CA VAL A 25 10.28 -13.38 8.83
C VAL A 25 9.54 -14.49 9.60
N VAL A 26 9.31 -14.29 10.91
CA VAL A 26 8.74 -15.33 11.77
C VAL A 26 7.21 -15.40 11.71
N ASN A 27 6.53 -14.25 11.64
CA ASN A 27 5.06 -14.17 11.70
C ASN A 27 4.40 -13.88 10.35
N GLY A 28 5.17 -13.45 9.34
CA GLY A 28 4.64 -12.92 8.07
C GLY A 28 4.24 -11.44 8.12
N TYR A 29 4.24 -10.81 9.30
CA TYR A 29 3.97 -9.38 9.49
C TYR A 29 4.71 -8.84 10.73
N ASP A 30 4.88 -7.52 10.81
CA ASP A 30 5.39 -6.85 12.01
C ASP A 30 4.29 -6.05 12.72
N GLU A 31 4.52 -5.75 14.00
CA GLU A 31 3.51 -5.12 14.87
C GLU A 31 3.04 -3.74 14.38
N ARG A 32 3.72 -3.11 13.42
CA ARG A 32 3.25 -1.86 12.81
C ARG A 32 1.90 -1.99 12.12
N ILE A 33 1.54 -3.20 11.71
CA ILE A 33 0.21 -3.48 11.16
C ILE A 33 -0.92 -3.20 12.16
N LEU A 34 -0.65 -3.29 13.47
CA LEU A 34 -1.65 -3.08 14.52
C LEU A 34 -1.84 -1.59 14.85
N TRP A 35 -0.84 -0.75 14.58
CA TRP A 35 -0.96 0.70 14.73
C TRP A 35 -1.85 1.29 13.64
N ASP A 36 -1.66 0.83 12.39
CA ASP A 36 -2.49 1.22 11.26
C ASP A 36 -2.41 0.20 10.12
N ILE A 37 -3.45 -0.62 9.98
CA ILE A 37 -3.48 -1.64 8.94
C ILE A 37 -3.59 -1.04 7.54
N ALA A 38 -4.27 0.09 7.37
CA ALA A 38 -4.45 0.70 6.07
C ALA A 38 -3.12 1.27 5.55
N GLU A 39 -2.41 2.01 6.39
CA GLU A 39 -1.07 2.52 6.06
C GLU A 39 -0.09 1.37 5.78
N TYR A 40 -0.09 0.36 6.65
CA TYR A 40 0.78 -0.81 6.49
C TYR A 40 0.52 -1.53 5.16
N LEU A 41 -0.75 -1.80 4.85
CA LEU A 41 -1.12 -2.47 3.61
C LEU A 41 -0.88 -1.58 2.38
N ASN A 42 -1.11 -0.26 2.44
CA ASN A 42 -0.80 0.65 1.34
C ASN A 42 0.70 0.57 0.96
N ARG A 43 1.59 0.58 1.96
CA ARG A 43 3.04 0.47 1.76
C ARG A 43 3.45 -0.84 1.06
N VAL A 44 2.72 -1.93 1.30
CA VAL A 44 2.99 -3.24 0.71
C VAL A 44 2.31 -3.40 -0.66
N LEU A 45 1.02 -3.06 -0.76
CA LEU A 45 0.19 -3.37 -1.92
C LEU A 45 0.46 -2.45 -3.11
N ILE A 46 0.78 -1.17 -2.91
CA ILE A 46 1.11 -0.25 -4.01
C ILE A 46 2.27 -0.78 -4.87
N PRO A 47 3.46 -1.12 -4.30
CA PRO A 47 4.56 -1.66 -5.10
C PRO A 47 4.25 -3.06 -5.67
N VAL A 48 3.52 -3.92 -4.95
CA VAL A 48 3.12 -5.25 -5.47
C VAL A 48 2.20 -5.14 -6.68
N LEU A 49 1.19 -4.26 -6.64
CA LEU A 49 0.30 -4.03 -7.78
C LEU A 49 1.03 -3.41 -8.96
N LYS A 50 2.00 -2.50 -8.72
CA LYS A 50 2.90 -1.99 -9.77
C LYS A 50 3.72 -3.13 -10.37
N LYS A 51 4.16 -4.10 -9.56
CA LYS A 51 4.88 -5.26 -10.07
C LYS A 51 4.01 -6.16 -10.95
N PHE A 52 2.77 -6.43 -10.55
CA PHE A 52 1.80 -7.13 -11.41
C PHE A 52 1.47 -6.36 -12.69
N ARG A 53 1.62 -5.03 -12.70
CA ARG A 53 1.40 -4.19 -13.88
C ARG A 53 2.57 -4.25 -14.86
N GLU A 54 3.79 -4.41 -14.35
CA GLU A 54 5.01 -4.59 -15.13
C GLU A 54 5.14 -6.00 -15.68
N ASN A 55 4.89 -6.99 -14.83
CA ASN A 55 4.89 -8.39 -15.20
C ASN A 55 3.65 -8.71 -16.04
N LYS A 56 3.81 -9.53 -17.08
CA LYS A 56 2.72 -9.85 -18.02
C LYS A 56 2.57 -11.36 -18.20
N TYR A 57 2.81 -12.14 -17.14
CA TYR A 57 2.79 -13.60 -17.21
C TYR A 57 1.36 -14.16 -17.18
N GLY A 58 0.39 -13.43 -16.61
CA GLY A 58 -1.02 -13.82 -16.61
C GLY A 58 -2.02 -12.67 -16.48
N TYR A 59 -3.27 -12.95 -16.84
CA TYR A 59 -4.42 -12.08 -16.57
C TYR A 59 -5.70 -12.91 -16.37
N PRO A 60 -6.73 -12.37 -15.71
CA PRO A 60 -7.98 -13.10 -15.49
C PRO A 60 -8.64 -13.59 -16.78
N ASN A 61 -9.17 -14.81 -16.76
CA ASN A 61 -9.96 -15.36 -17.87
C ASN A 61 -11.08 -14.40 -18.29
N GLY A 62 -11.25 -14.22 -19.61
CA GLY A 62 -12.26 -13.33 -20.18
C GLY A 62 -11.86 -11.85 -20.23
N LEU A 63 -10.63 -11.49 -19.82
CA LEU A 63 -10.04 -10.18 -20.11
C LEU A 63 -9.03 -10.26 -21.25
N THR A 64 -8.58 -9.10 -21.70
CA THR A 64 -7.33 -8.96 -22.46
C THR A 64 -6.26 -8.41 -21.53
N GLN A 65 -4.97 -8.58 -21.86
CA GLN A 65 -3.89 -7.93 -21.10
C GLN A 65 -4.13 -6.43 -20.93
N LYS A 66 -4.57 -5.73 -21.98
CA LYS A 66 -4.86 -4.29 -21.93
C LYS A 66 -6.02 -3.96 -20.96
N ALA A 67 -7.03 -4.82 -20.87
CA ALA A 67 -8.12 -4.64 -19.92
C ALA A 67 -7.64 -4.90 -18.48
N TRP A 68 -6.80 -5.92 -18.27
CA TRP A 68 -6.22 -6.23 -16.98
C TRP A 68 -5.30 -5.12 -16.47
N ASP A 69 -4.42 -4.64 -17.33
CA ASP A 69 -3.57 -3.46 -17.11
C ASP A 69 -4.37 -2.26 -16.58
N LYS A 70 -5.53 -1.99 -17.19
CA LYS A 70 -6.42 -0.90 -16.78
C LYS A 70 -7.03 -1.14 -15.40
N GLU A 71 -7.37 -2.39 -15.07
CA GLU A 71 -7.88 -2.75 -13.75
C GLU A 71 -6.79 -2.60 -12.68
N LEU A 72 -5.55 -3.03 -12.96
CA LEU A 72 -4.38 -2.80 -12.10
C LEU A 72 -4.15 -1.30 -11.86
N ASP A 73 -4.18 -0.48 -12.90
CA ASP A 73 -4.04 0.98 -12.78
C ASP A 73 -5.13 1.60 -11.89
N ILE A 74 -6.36 1.09 -11.94
CA ILE A 74 -7.47 1.55 -11.07
C ILE A 74 -7.20 1.16 -9.61
N MET A 75 -6.74 -0.07 -9.36
CA MET A 75 -6.41 -0.52 -8.01
C MET A 75 -5.25 0.30 -7.43
N ILE A 76 -4.15 0.47 -8.18
CA ILE A 76 -2.99 1.29 -7.77
C ILE A 76 -3.43 2.70 -7.37
N LYS A 77 -4.22 3.38 -8.21
CA LYS A 77 -4.74 4.72 -7.91
C LYS A 77 -5.61 4.76 -6.66
N GLY A 78 -6.38 3.70 -6.39
CA GLY A 78 -7.19 3.60 -5.18
C GLY A 78 -6.35 3.52 -3.91
N PHE A 79 -5.32 2.67 -3.89
CA PHE A 79 -4.40 2.58 -2.75
C PHE A 79 -3.57 3.87 -2.57
N GLU A 80 -3.11 4.50 -3.65
CA GLU A 80 -2.42 5.81 -3.58
C GLU A 80 -3.37 6.92 -3.06
N ALA A 81 -4.65 6.90 -3.42
CA ALA A 81 -5.65 7.82 -2.86
C ALA A 81 -5.91 7.56 -1.38
N SER A 82 -6.01 6.28 -0.97
CA SER A 82 -6.11 5.88 0.43
C SER A 82 -4.93 6.41 1.26
N GLN A 83 -3.72 6.37 0.71
CA GLN A 83 -2.54 6.94 1.36
C GLN A 83 -2.63 8.46 1.51
N ARG A 84 -3.02 9.19 0.45
CA ARG A 84 -3.19 10.66 0.53
C ARG A 84 -4.23 11.10 1.56
N ILE A 85 -5.29 10.33 1.73
CA ILE A 85 -6.31 10.57 2.77
C ILE A 85 -5.69 10.48 4.17
N LYS A 86 -4.76 9.54 4.37
CA LYS A 86 -4.10 9.26 5.66
C LYS A 86 -3.01 10.27 6.03
N ASP A 87 -2.30 10.82 5.05
CA ASP A 87 -1.19 11.75 5.25
C ASP A 87 -1.62 13.15 5.78
N LEU A 88 -2.87 13.30 6.25
CA LEU A 88 -3.41 14.43 7.02
C LEU A 88 -3.31 15.83 6.38
N ASN A 89 -2.98 15.95 5.09
CA ASN A 89 -3.21 17.19 4.34
C ASN A 89 -4.18 16.99 3.18
N PRO A 90 -5.45 16.62 3.43
CA PRO A 90 -6.46 16.52 2.40
C PRO A 90 -6.86 17.94 1.97
N GLY A 91 -6.03 18.59 1.16
CA GLY A 91 -6.08 20.01 0.81
C GLY A 91 -7.44 20.68 1.00
N THR A 92 -8.36 20.54 0.02
CA THR A 92 -9.74 21.00 0.15
C THR A 92 -10.70 19.85 0.47
N ARG A 93 -11.89 20.17 1.00
CA ARG A 93 -12.98 19.20 1.21
C ARG A 93 -13.32 18.43 -0.08
N ASP A 94 -13.24 19.10 -1.23
CA ASP A 94 -13.50 18.48 -2.53
C ASP A 94 -12.37 17.53 -2.94
N SER A 95 -11.10 17.89 -2.65
CA SER A 95 -9.96 16.97 -2.83
C SER A 95 -10.14 15.72 -1.98
N TYR A 96 -10.51 15.86 -0.71
CA TYR A 96 -10.78 14.71 0.17
C TYR A 96 -11.88 13.80 -0.40
N ARG A 97 -13.02 14.39 -0.78
CA ARG A 97 -14.14 13.63 -1.36
C ARG A 97 -13.77 12.93 -2.65
N ASN A 98 -12.95 13.56 -3.48
CA ASN A 98 -12.46 12.96 -4.71
C ASN A 98 -11.55 11.76 -4.42
N ASP A 99 -10.57 11.92 -3.52
CA ASP A 99 -9.70 10.81 -3.12
C ASP A 99 -10.48 9.68 -2.47
N MET A 100 -11.50 9.96 -1.67
CA MET A 100 -12.39 8.92 -1.10
C MET A 100 -13.07 8.11 -2.20
N LYS A 101 -13.60 8.75 -3.26
CA LYS A 101 -14.21 8.06 -4.39
C LYS A 101 -13.19 7.20 -5.17
N ILE A 102 -11.98 7.72 -5.36
CA ILE A 102 -10.91 6.98 -6.05
C ILE A 102 -10.49 5.76 -5.22
N ALA A 103 -10.30 5.94 -3.91
CA ALA A 103 -9.97 4.88 -2.97
C ALA A 103 -11.05 3.80 -2.95
N GLU A 104 -12.32 4.17 -2.75
CA GLU A 104 -13.45 3.24 -2.72
C GLU A 104 -13.53 2.39 -4.01
N LYS A 105 -13.37 3.02 -5.17
CA LYS A 105 -13.37 2.33 -6.47
C LYS A 105 -12.23 1.32 -6.59
N GLY A 106 -11.01 1.73 -6.23
CA GLY A 106 -9.84 0.85 -6.33
C GLY A 106 -9.88 -0.30 -5.33
N LEU A 107 -10.27 -0.05 -4.08
CA LEU A 107 -10.42 -1.08 -3.04
C LEU A 107 -11.53 -2.08 -3.40
N SER A 108 -12.66 -1.61 -3.94
CA SER A 108 -13.75 -2.49 -4.39
C SER A 108 -13.30 -3.40 -5.54
N LEU A 109 -12.53 -2.86 -6.49
CA LEU A 109 -11.99 -3.65 -7.59
C LEU A 109 -10.92 -4.64 -7.09
N PHE A 110 -10.08 -4.24 -6.15
CA PHE A 110 -9.12 -5.12 -5.48
C PHE A 110 -9.83 -6.30 -4.81
N ALA A 111 -10.87 -6.05 -4.01
CA ALA A 111 -11.65 -7.11 -3.38
C ALA A 111 -12.24 -8.08 -4.42
N LYS A 112 -12.75 -7.56 -5.55
CA LYS A 112 -13.27 -8.39 -6.65
C LYS A 112 -12.18 -9.24 -7.33
N ARG A 113 -10.96 -8.71 -7.43
CA ARG A 113 -9.82 -9.33 -8.14
C ARG A 113 -8.84 -10.05 -7.23
N TYR A 114 -9.11 -10.12 -5.93
CA TYR A 114 -8.23 -10.71 -4.94
C TYR A 114 -7.69 -12.09 -5.34
N MET A 115 -8.58 -12.98 -5.84
CA MET A 115 -8.22 -14.33 -6.29
C MET A 115 -7.51 -14.39 -7.65
N ASN A 116 -7.31 -13.25 -8.31
CA ASN A 116 -6.60 -13.12 -9.58
C ASN A 116 -5.25 -12.41 -9.44
N LEU A 117 -4.87 -12.01 -8.23
CA LEU A 117 -3.59 -11.35 -7.95
C LEU A 117 -2.49 -12.37 -7.68
N TRP A 118 -2.19 -13.13 -8.72
CA TRP A 118 -1.08 -14.08 -8.80
C TRP A 118 -0.48 -13.97 -10.19
N ASP A 119 0.79 -14.33 -10.31
CA ASP A 119 1.61 -14.18 -11.51
C ASP A 119 2.41 -15.48 -11.71
#